data_AF-A0A950E3S4-F1
#
_entry.id   AF-A0A950E3S4-F1
#
_cell.length_a   1.000
_cell.length_b   1.000
_cell.length_c   1.000
_cell.angle_alpha   90.00
_cell.angle_beta   90.00
_cell.angle_gamma   90.00
#
_symmetry.space_group_name_H-M   'P 1'
#
loop_
_entity.id
_entity.type
_entity.pdbx_description
1 polymer ?
#
loop_
_entity_poly.entity_id
_entity_poly.type
_entity_poly.pdbx_seq_one_letter_code
_entity_poly.pdbx_strand_id
1 'polypeptide(L)'
;MGMNDDVMITRPGRERAAFARWFPSTSLTGGGTDGNKQLTAVNGAILIILLAVIGFTIPQLHQFIWLHLFTGLLLIGPVLLKMASTGYRFVRYYTHDSEYRHKGPPEILLRLIAPLVVISTVGVFVTGIALLIVGPTHRDPWLLLHKVTFIVWIVFTSLHILGHLPAVGRALGLGGRGQAQGLGAGDGATGRSIALAGALVGGLVLAVVLIPTFASWTAHSVFLHHHHH
;
A
#
# COMPACT_ATOMS: atom_id res chain seq x y z
N MET A 1 -59.68 -31.38 -42.71
CA MET A 1 -59.36 -29.99 -43.10
C MET A 1 -59.07 -29.23 -41.81
N GLY A 2 -57.81 -29.24 -41.40
CA GLY A 2 -57.36 -28.65 -40.14
C GLY A 2 -56.67 -27.32 -40.43
N MET A 3 -56.99 -26.30 -39.64
CA MET A 3 -56.36 -24.99 -39.68
C MET A 3 -56.11 -24.59 -38.22
N ASN A 4 -54.89 -24.84 -37.75
CA ASN A 4 -54.40 -24.36 -36.48
C ASN A 4 -53.78 -22.98 -36.74
N ASP A 5 -54.40 -21.92 -36.21
CA ASP A 5 -53.82 -20.59 -36.18
C ASP A 5 -52.93 -20.48 -34.94
N ASP A 6 -51.73 -21.06 -35.02
CA ASP A 6 -50.66 -20.84 -34.04
C ASP A 6 -50.08 -19.43 -34.26
N VAL A 7 -50.65 -18.45 -33.56
CA VAL A 7 -50.07 -17.11 -33.44
C VAL A 7 -48.76 -17.22 -32.64
N MET A 8 -47.65 -17.14 -33.36
CA MET A 8 -46.28 -17.01 -32.83
C MET A 8 -46.12 -15.69 -32.05
N ILE A 9 -46.44 -15.71 -30.75
CA ILE A 9 -46.01 -14.67 -29.81
C ILE A 9 -44.51 -14.86 -29.54
N THR A 10 -43.69 -14.11 -30.27
CA THR A 10 -42.25 -13.94 -29.99
C THR A 10 -42.07 -13.38 -28.58
N ARG A 11 -41.57 -14.19 -27.63
CA ARG A 11 -41.22 -13.76 -26.27
C ARG A 11 -40.02 -12.78 -26.31
N PRO A 12 -40.15 -11.50 -25.90
CA PRO A 12 -39.05 -10.53 -25.93
C PRO A 12 -38.13 -10.65 -24.69
N GLY A 13 -37.81 -11.88 -24.29
CA GLY A 13 -37.12 -12.16 -23.02
C GLY A 13 -35.64 -12.52 -23.14
N ARG A 14 -35.17 -12.97 -24.30
CA ARG A 14 -33.79 -13.50 -24.44
C ARG A 14 -32.75 -12.45 -24.79
N GLU A 15 -33.12 -11.38 -25.50
CA GLU A 15 -32.15 -10.37 -25.97
C GLU A 15 -31.72 -9.40 -24.86
N ARG A 16 -32.63 -9.03 -23.95
CA ARG A 16 -32.29 -8.19 -22.78
C ARG A 16 -31.32 -8.88 -21.82
N ALA A 17 -31.41 -10.21 -21.69
CA ALA A 17 -30.50 -11.00 -20.86
C ALA A 17 -29.10 -11.21 -21.50
N ALA A 18 -28.97 -11.01 -22.82
CA ALA A 18 -27.69 -11.09 -23.51
C ALA A 18 -26.90 -9.78 -23.37
N PHE A 19 -27.56 -8.61 -23.45
CA PHE A 19 -26.92 -7.31 -23.27
C PHE A 19 -26.48 -7.04 -21.82
N ALA A 20 -27.22 -7.51 -20.83
CA ALA A 20 -26.85 -7.39 -19.41
C ALA A 20 -25.61 -8.22 -19.03
N ARG A 21 -25.16 -9.14 -19.88
CA ARG A 21 -24.01 -10.02 -19.64
C ARG A 21 -22.66 -9.37 -19.99
N TRP A 22 -22.68 -8.20 -20.65
CA TRP A 22 -21.48 -7.51 -21.15
C TRP A 22 -21.02 -6.33 -20.30
N PHE A 23 -21.84 -5.91 -19.34
CA PHE A 23 -21.42 -4.92 -18.35
C PHE A 23 -21.26 -5.66 -17.02
N PRO A 24 -20.05 -6.12 -16.66
CA PRO A 24 -19.80 -6.49 -15.28
C PRO A 24 -20.26 -5.29 -14.44
N SER A 25 -21.23 -5.53 -13.56
CA SER A 25 -21.64 -4.56 -12.55
C SER A 25 -20.43 -4.26 -11.69
N THR A 26 -19.65 -3.26 -12.09
CA THR A 26 -18.44 -2.79 -11.41
C THR A 26 -18.88 -1.99 -10.20
N SER A 27 -19.44 -2.67 -9.22
CA SER A 27 -19.63 -2.06 -7.91
C SER A 27 -18.27 -1.55 -7.44
N LEU A 28 -18.16 -0.24 -7.21
CA LEU A 28 -16.94 0.40 -6.71
C LEU A 28 -16.58 -0.18 -5.33
N THR A 29 -17.58 -0.56 -4.56
CA THR A 29 -17.45 -1.16 -3.23
C THR A 29 -17.84 -2.62 -3.27
N GLY A 30 -17.10 -3.51 -2.63
CA GLY A 30 -17.42 -4.94 -2.62
C GLY A 30 -16.22 -5.83 -2.36
N GLY A 31 -16.46 -7.14 -2.37
CA GLY A 31 -15.43 -8.17 -2.17
C GLY A 31 -15.09 -8.46 -0.70
N GLY A 32 -15.71 -7.76 0.26
CA GLY A 32 -15.63 -8.07 1.70
C GLY A 32 -14.20 -8.32 2.19
N THR A 33 -14.04 -9.43 2.91
CA THR A 33 -12.76 -9.82 3.48
C THR A 33 -11.72 -10.27 2.44
N ASP A 34 -12.13 -10.73 1.26
CA ASP A 34 -11.24 -11.23 0.21
C ASP A 34 -10.70 -10.09 -0.66
N GLY A 35 -11.55 -9.12 -1.01
CA GLY A 35 -11.15 -7.87 -1.64
C GLY A 35 -10.16 -7.09 -0.78
N ASN A 36 -10.42 -6.97 0.53
CA ASN A 36 -9.46 -6.34 1.45
C ASN A 36 -8.13 -7.10 1.52
N LYS A 37 -8.17 -8.44 1.56
CA LYS A 37 -6.97 -9.29 1.53
C LYS A 37 -6.16 -9.06 0.26
N GLN A 38 -6.81 -9.02 -0.90
CA GLN A 38 -6.18 -8.81 -2.20
C GLN A 38 -5.53 -7.42 -2.30
N LEU A 39 -6.24 -6.36 -1.95
CA LEU A 39 -5.71 -5.00 -1.92
C LEU A 39 -4.49 -4.89 -1.00
N THR A 40 -4.58 -5.49 0.19
CA THR A 40 -3.52 -5.47 1.20
C THR A 40 -2.29 -6.28 0.76
N ALA A 41 -2.50 -7.38 0.02
CA ALA A 41 -1.42 -8.21 -0.51
C ALA A 41 -0.68 -7.52 -1.65
N VAL A 42 -1.40 -6.99 -2.64
CA VAL A 42 -0.77 -6.30 -3.79
C VAL A 42 -0.06 -5.03 -3.34
N ASN A 43 -0.71 -4.20 -2.51
CA ASN A 43 -0.06 -3.03 -1.93
C ASN A 43 1.16 -3.42 -1.07
N GLY A 44 1.09 -4.56 -0.37
CA GLY A 44 2.23 -5.12 0.38
C GLY A 44 3.43 -5.49 -0.50
N ALA A 45 3.19 -6.11 -1.65
CA ALA A 45 4.25 -6.44 -2.61
C ALA A 45 4.92 -5.17 -3.17
N ILE A 46 4.13 -4.15 -3.51
CA ILE A 46 4.64 -2.85 -3.95
C ILE A 46 5.47 -2.18 -2.85
N LEU A 47 4.99 -2.19 -1.61
CA LEU A 47 5.73 -1.67 -0.47
C LEU A 47 7.06 -2.39 -0.28
N ILE A 48 7.14 -3.72 -0.42
CA ILE A 48 8.41 -4.45 -0.34
C ILE A 48 9.40 -3.94 -1.39
N ILE A 49 8.96 -3.74 -2.63
CA ILE A 49 9.82 -3.21 -3.71
C ILE A 49 10.28 -1.79 -3.39
N LEU A 50 9.37 -0.89 -3.02
CA LEU A 50 9.73 0.50 -2.69
C LEU A 50 10.62 0.61 -1.45
N LEU A 51 10.39 -0.25 -0.45
CA LEU A 51 11.23 -0.34 0.74
C LEU A 51 12.64 -0.87 0.41
N ALA A 52 12.76 -1.80 -0.54
CA ALA A 52 14.06 -2.24 -1.04
C ALA A 52 14.79 -1.10 -1.78
N VAL A 53 14.09 -0.33 -2.61
CA VAL A 53 14.65 0.83 -3.32
C VAL A 53 15.16 1.88 -2.33
N ILE A 54 14.36 2.29 -1.34
CA ILE A 54 14.82 3.26 -0.34
C ILE A 54 15.93 2.67 0.54
N GLY A 55 15.87 1.39 0.88
CA GLY A 55 16.91 0.69 1.64
C GLY A 55 18.27 0.69 0.93
N PHE A 56 18.27 0.55 -0.40
CA PHE A 56 19.47 0.64 -1.23
C PHE A 56 20.15 2.02 -1.16
N THR A 57 19.40 3.09 -0.90
CA THR A 57 19.99 4.44 -0.79
C THR A 57 20.81 4.64 0.49
N ILE A 58 20.61 3.81 1.51
CA ILE A 58 21.11 4.05 2.87
C ILE A 58 22.64 3.93 2.99
N PRO A 59 23.32 2.91 2.43
CA PRO A 59 24.77 2.78 2.55
C PRO A 59 25.56 3.95 1.94
N GLN A 60 24.97 4.63 0.95
CA GLN A 60 25.60 5.74 0.22
C GLN A 60 24.62 6.92 0.08
N LEU A 61 24.02 7.34 1.20
CA LEU A 61 23.02 8.42 1.22
C LEU A 61 23.49 9.68 0.51
N HIS A 62 24.77 10.01 0.60
CA HIS A 62 25.33 11.21 -0.01
C HIS A 62 25.19 11.23 -1.54
N GLN A 63 25.32 10.07 -2.19
CA GLN A 63 25.15 9.93 -3.64
C GLN A 63 23.68 9.78 -4.03
N PHE A 64 22.90 9.08 -3.19
CA PHE A 64 21.51 8.73 -3.48
C PHE A 64 20.48 9.57 -2.71
N ILE A 65 20.85 10.74 -2.17
CA ILE A 65 19.96 11.55 -1.33
C ILE A 65 18.69 11.96 -2.08
N TRP A 66 18.83 12.30 -3.35
CA TRP A 66 17.69 12.63 -4.21
C TRP A 66 16.70 11.45 -4.29
N LEU A 67 17.22 10.23 -4.52
CA LEU A 67 16.41 9.03 -4.60
C LEU A 67 15.78 8.66 -3.25
N HIS A 68 16.50 8.89 -2.15
CA HIS A 68 16.00 8.67 -0.80
C HIS A 68 14.79 9.57 -0.50
N LEU A 69 14.92 10.88 -0.77
CA LEU A 69 13.84 11.86 -0.58
C LEU A 69 12.65 11.55 -1.49
N PHE A 70 12.90 11.30 -2.77
CA PHE A 70 11.84 10.99 -3.74
C PHE A 70 11.07 9.73 -3.34
N THR A 71 11.78 8.63 -3.10
CA THR A 71 11.17 7.34 -2.74
C THR A 71 10.48 7.43 -1.38
N GLY A 72 11.06 8.18 -0.43
CA GLY A 72 10.45 8.47 0.86
C GLY A 72 9.09 9.15 0.69
N LEU A 73 8.99 10.22 -0.08
CA LEU A 73 7.69 10.88 -0.32
C LEU A 73 6.70 9.98 -1.09
N LEU A 74 7.18 9.24 -2.09
CA LEU A 74 6.35 8.29 -2.84
C LEU A 74 5.74 7.21 -1.94
N LEU A 75 6.49 6.70 -0.96
CA LEU A 75 6.05 5.67 -0.02
C LEU A 75 4.86 6.10 0.85
N ILE A 76 4.65 7.39 1.09
CA ILE A 76 3.59 7.89 1.97
C ILE A 76 2.22 7.36 1.53
N GLY A 77 1.91 7.42 0.23
CA GLY A 77 0.62 6.96 -0.30
C GLY A 77 0.36 5.46 -0.04
N PRO A 78 1.22 4.54 -0.53
CA PRO A 78 1.11 3.12 -0.27
C PRO A 78 1.12 2.74 1.22
N VAL A 79 1.89 3.44 2.06
CA VAL A 79 1.91 3.23 3.52
C VAL A 79 0.57 3.60 4.14
N LEU A 80 0.01 4.76 3.78
CA LEU A 80 -1.32 5.18 4.24
C LEU A 80 -2.39 4.19 3.79
N LEU A 81 -2.33 3.69 2.55
CA LEU A 81 -3.25 2.67 2.06
C LEU A 81 -3.12 1.36 2.87
N LYS A 82 -1.90 0.94 3.22
CA LYS A 82 -1.65 -0.25 4.05
C LYS A 82 -2.23 -0.10 5.45
N MET A 83 -2.02 1.05 6.08
CA MET A 83 -2.56 1.36 7.40
C MET A 83 -4.09 1.43 7.36
N ALA A 84 -4.68 2.06 6.33
CA ALA A 84 -6.12 2.14 6.17
C ALA A 84 -6.75 0.75 5.93
N SER A 85 -6.17 -0.06 5.03
CA SER A 85 -6.74 -1.38 4.71
C SER A 85 -6.66 -2.37 5.87
N THR A 86 -5.57 -2.34 6.65
CA THR A 86 -5.40 -3.21 7.81
C THR A 86 -6.15 -2.69 9.04
N GLY A 87 -6.20 -1.36 9.23
CA GLY A 87 -7.00 -0.70 10.25
C GLY A 87 -8.51 -0.94 10.05
N TYR A 88 -8.99 -0.87 8.80
CA TYR A 88 -10.37 -1.22 8.48
C TYR A 88 -10.69 -2.66 8.91
N ARG A 89 -9.81 -3.62 8.59
CA ARG A 89 -9.97 -5.02 9.00
C ARG A 89 -9.98 -5.18 10.53
N PHE A 90 -9.11 -4.45 11.23
CA PHE A 90 -9.06 -4.43 12.69
C PHE A 90 -10.36 -3.92 13.30
N VAL A 91 -10.87 -2.78 12.79
CA VAL A 91 -12.13 -2.18 13.25
C VAL A 91 -13.28 -3.15 13.02
N ARG A 92 -13.46 -3.68 11.80
CA ARG A 92 -14.55 -4.63 11.50
C ARG A 92 -14.54 -5.88 12.38
N TYR A 93 -13.35 -6.41 12.67
CA TYR A 93 -13.20 -7.55 13.56
C TYR A 93 -13.70 -7.24 14.99
N TYR A 94 -13.32 -6.09 15.54
CA TYR A 94 -13.72 -5.71 16.91
C TYR A 94 -15.12 -5.12 17.02
N THR A 95 -15.68 -4.57 15.95
CA THR A 95 -17.09 -4.18 15.87
C THR A 95 -18.01 -5.37 15.55
N HIS A 96 -17.51 -6.60 15.69
CA HIS A 96 -18.29 -7.84 15.59
C HIS A 96 -18.92 -8.10 14.21
N ASP A 97 -18.30 -7.63 13.14
CA ASP A 97 -18.74 -8.03 11.80
C ASP A 97 -18.60 -9.55 11.61
N SER A 98 -19.70 -10.21 11.20
CA SER A 98 -19.75 -11.66 11.09
C SER A 98 -18.76 -12.19 10.06
N GLU A 99 -18.63 -11.57 8.89
CA GLU A 99 -17.72 -12.01 7.83
C GLU A 99 -16.25 -11.93 8.30
N TYR A 100 -15.88 -10.85 8.98
CA TYR A 100 -14.51 -10.64 9.48
C TYR A 100 -14.16 -11.54 10.67
N ARG A 101 -15.14 -11.89 11.52
CA ARG A 101 -14.93 -12.81 12.66
C ARG A 101 -14.78 -14.27 12.23
N HIS A 102 -15.52 -14.72 11.22
CA HIS A 102 -15.40 -16.09 10.71
C HIS A 102 -14.01 -16.39 10.13
N LYS A 103 -13.29 -15.36 9.66
CA LYS A 103 -11.90 -15.49 9.20
C LYS A 103 -10.89 -15.80 10.32
N GLY A 104 -11.31 -15.72 11.58
CA GLY A 104 -10.52 -16.06 12.76
C GLY A 104 -9.68 -14.89 13.31
N PRO A 105 -9.18 -15.02 14.55
CA PRO A 105 -8.33 -14.02 15.16
C PRO A 105 -7.00 -13.85 14.39
N PRO A 106 -6.47 -12.63 14.27
CA PRO A 106 -5.13 -12.43 13.71
C PRO A 106 -4.07 -13.03 14.63
N GLU A 107 -2.95 -13.47 14.05
CA GLU A 107 -1.82 -14.04 14.80
C GLU A 107 -1.32 -13.08 15.88
N ILE A 108 -1.37 -13.51 17.15
CA ILE A 108 -1.16 -12.66 18.33
C ILE A 108 0.23 -12.02 18.33
N LEU A 109 1.29 -12.77 18.01
CA LEU A 109 2.66 -12.24 18.03
C LEU A 109 2.86 -11.11 17.02
N LEU A 110 2.36 -11.28 15.79
CA LEU A 110 2.40 -10.24 14.76
C LEU A 110 1.51 -9.05 15.11
N ARG A 111 0.42 -9.28 15.85
CA ARG A 111 -0.47 -8.24 16.35
C ARG A 111 0.20 -7.38 17.43
N LEU A 112 1.03 -7.94 18.28
CA LEU A 112 1.77 -7.19 19.31
C LEU A 112 2.88 -6.33 18.70
N ILE A 113 3.53 -6.81 17.64
CA ILE A 113 4.56 -6.07 16.91
C ILE A 113 3.95 -4.95 16.05
N ALA A 114 2.74 -5.13 15.53
CA ALA A 114 2.13 -4.19 14.59
C ALA A 114 2.01 -2.73 15.10
N PRO A 115 1.59 -2.44 16.36
CA PRO A 115 1.60 -1.08 16.90
C PRO A 115 3.00 -0.44 16.88
N LEU A 116 4.05 -1.19 17.22
CA LEU A 116 5.42 -0.70 17.21
C LEU A 116 5.87 -0.38 15.78
N VAL A 117 5.52 -1.23 14.80
CA VAL A 117 5.75 -0.96 13.38
C VAL A 117 5.01 0.30 12.95
N VAL A 118 3.74 0.47 13.30
CA VAL A 118 2.94 1.64 12.91
C VAL A 118 3.52 2.93 13.50
N ILE A 119 3.77 2.95 14.81
CA ILE A 119 4.30 4.14 15.52
C ILE A 119 5.68 4.51 14.98
N SER A 120 6.58 3.54 14.84
CA SER A 120 7.92 3.81 14.28
C SER A 120 7.87 4.22 12.82
N THR A 121 6.94 3.68 12.01
CA THR A 121 6.74 4.10 10.61
C THR A 121 6.32 5.57 10.56
N VAL A 122 5.31 5.95 11.35
CA VAL A 122 4.87 7.34 11.47
C VAL A 122 6.03 8.22 11.94
N GLY A 123 6.82 7.77 12.92
CA GLY A 123 7.99 8.49 13.42
C GLY A 123 9.02 8.77 12.32
N VAL A 124 9.40 7.76 11.53
CA VAL A 124 10.35 7.92 10.41
C VAL A 124 9.83 8.91 9.38
N PHE A 125 8.55 8.82 8.98
CA PHE A 125 7.97 9.75 8.01
C PHE A 125 7.85 11.18 8.55
N VAL A 126 7.34 11.36 9.77
CA VAL A 126 7.17 12.69 10.39
C VAL A 126 8.52 13.38 10.53
N THR A 127 9.53 12.67 11.04
CA THR A 127 10.88 13.23 11.19
C THR A 127 11.56 13.47 9.85
N GLY A 128 11.33 12.63 8.84
CA GLY A 128 11.85 12.82 7.48
C GLY A 128 11.23 14.02 6.76
N ILE A 129 9.92 14.22 6.92
CA ILE A 129 9.22 15.40 6.40
C ILE A 129 9.69 16.65 7.15
N ALA A 130 9.85 16.58 8.47
CA ALA A 130 10.39 17.70 9.26
C ALA A 130 11.79 18.09 8.77
N LEU A 131 12.68 17.12 8.53
CA LEU A 131 13.99 17.35 7.91
C LEU A 131 13.87 18.06 6.56
N LEU A 132 12.98 17.60 5.69
CA LEU A 132 12.77 18.22 4.38
C LEU A 132 12.36 19.71 4.49
N ILE A 133 11.55 20.05 5.50
CA ILE A 133 11.06 21.41 5.73
C ILE A 133 12.14 22.31 6.35
N VAL A 134 12.83 21.84 7.39
CA VAL A 134 13.85 22.66 8.10
C VAL A 134 15.14 22.82 7.31
N GLY A 135 15.41 21.91 6.38
CA GLY A 135 16.61 21.92 5.54
C GLY A 135 17.88 21.50 6.29
N PRO A 136 19.03 21.43 5.57
CA PRO A 136 20.27 20.88 6.11
C PRO A 136 20.91 21.74 7.22
N THR A 137 20.68 23.06 7.23
CA THR A 137 21.30 23.98 8.20
C THR A 137 20.76 23.83 9.61
N HIS A 138 19.46 23.53 9.76
CA HIS A 138 18.77 23.40 11.06
C HIS A 138 18.25 21.97 11.29
N ARG A 139 19.03 20.99 10.82
CA ARG A 139 18.62 19.58 10.80
C ARG A 139 18.56 18.92 12.18
N ASP A 140 19.18 19.50 13.20
CA ASP A 140 19.11 19.00 14.57
C ASP A 140 17.94 19.66 15.32
N PRO A 141 17.15 18.92 16.13
CA PRO A 141 17.32 17.51 16.54
C PRO A 141 16.69 16.48 15.58
N TRP A 142 16.07 16.93 14.49
CA TRP A 142 15.28 16.08 13.60
C TRP A 142 16.07 14.95 12.96
N LEU A 143 17.35 15.17 12.65
CA LEU A 143 18.24 14.14 12.09
C LEU A 143 18.47 13.01 13.07
N LEU A 144 18.68 13.33 14.35
CA LEU A 144 18.84 12.32 15.40
C LEU A 144 17.54 11.52 15.56
N LEU A 145 16.39 12.20 15.64
CA LEU A 145 15.09 11.55 15.76
C LEU A 145 14.80 10.66 14.55
N HIS A 146 15.13 11.09 13.34
CA HIS A 146 14.96 10.30 12.13
C HIS A 146 15.82 9.02 12.16
N LYS A 147 17.09 9.11 12.59
CA LYS A 147 17.97 7.94 12.75
C LYS A 147 17.46 6.97 13.81
N VAL A 148 17.07 7.48 14.99
CA VAL A 148 16.56 6.65 16.09
C VAL A 148 15.28 5.95 15.70
N THR A 149 14.30 6.69 15.15
CA THR A 149 13.05 6.09 14.67
C THR A 149 13.32 5.09 13.55
N PHE A 150 14.27 5.35 12.65
CA PHE A 150 14.67 4.43 11.60
C PHE A 150 15.27 3.12 12.16
N ILE A 151 16.14 3.18 13.17
CA ILE A 151 16.72 1.98 13.80
C ILE A 151 15.63 1.12 14.45
N VAL A 152 14.71 1.74 15.20
CA VAL A 152 13.57 1.02 15.78
C VAL A 152 12.70 0.42 14.67
N TRP A 153 12.40 1.22 13.65
CA TRP A 153 11.56 0.83 12.54
C TRP A 153 12.14 -0.35 11.75
N ILE A 154 13.43 -0.34 11.42
CA ILE A 154 14.03 -1.41 10.61
C ILE A 154 14.03 -2.73 11.36
N VAL A 155 14.25 -2.73 12.68
CA VAL A 155 14.19 -3.94 13.51
C VAL A 155 12.78 -4.54 13.48
N PHE A 156 11.76 -3.77 13.86
CA PHE A 156 10.40 -4.29 13.96
C PHE A 156 9.78 -4.58 12.59
N THR A 157 10.06 -3.76 11.57
CA THR A 157 9.56 -3.98 10.21
C THR A 157 10.20 -5.20 9.59
N SER A 158 11.50 -5.45 9.80
CA SER A 158 12.15 -6.67 9.32
C SER A 158 11.53 -7.90 9.96
N LEU A 159 11.37 -7.93 11.28
CA LEU A 159 10.69 -9.02 11.99
C LEU A 159 9.26 -9.23 11.49
N HIS A 160 8.51 -8.15 11.28
CA HIS A 160 7.15 -8.19 10.78
C HIS A 160 7.06 -8.74 9.35
N ILE A 161 7.94 -8.31 8.44
CA ILE A 161 8.01 -8.81 7.06
C ILE A 161 8.41 -10.28 7.06
N LEU A 162 9.46 -10.65 7.80
CA LEU A 162 9.94 -12.04 7.90
C LEU A 162 8.84 -12.97 8.42
N GLY A 163 8.10 -12.57 9.46
CA GLY A 163 6.96 -13.32 9.98
C GLY A 163 5.83 -13.50 8.96
N HIS A 164 5.72 -12.60 7.97
CA HIS A 164 4.73 -12.70 6.89
C HIS A 164 5.24 -13.38 5.62
N LEU A 165 6.54 -13.71 5.48
CA LEU A 165 7.09 -14.33 4.26
C LEU A 165 6.36 -15.62 3.85
N PRO A 166 6.01 -16.56 4.74
CA PRO A 166 5.27 -17.77 4.34
C PRO A 166 3.87 -17.46 3.80
N ALA A 167 3.24 -16.39 4.29
CA ALA A 167 1.94 -15.94 3.78
C ALA A 167 2.07 -15.25 2.42
N VAL A 168 3.14 -14.46 2.22
CA VAL A 168 3.46 -13.82 0.94
C VAL A 168 3.80 -14.86 -0.13
N GLY A 169 4.64 -15.85 0.18
CA GLY A 169 4.99 -16.92 -0.76
C GLY A 169 3.78 -17.74 -1.22
N ARG A 170 2.86 -18.06 -0.29
CA ARG A 170 1.58 -18.69 -0.63
C ARG A 170 0.68 -17.80 -1.50
N ALA A 171 0.63 -16.50 -1.22
CA ALA A 171 -0.15 -15.55 -2.01
C ALA A 171 0.40 -15.35 -3.44
N LEU A 172 1.72 -15.50 -3.62
CA LEU A 172 2.41 -15.46 -4.91
C LEU A 172 2.41 -16.80 -5.66
N GLY A 173 1.78 -17.84 -5.10
CA GLY A 173 1.64 -19.14 -5.76
C GLY A 173 2.89 -20.03 -5.69
N LEU A 174 3.88 -19.71 -4.86
CA LEU A 174 5.15 -20.45 -4.70
C LEU A 174 4.99 -21.83 -3.98
N GLY A 175 3.81 -22.45 -4.05
CA GLY A 175 3.49 -23.72 -3.38
C GLY A 175 2.41 -24.58 -4.05
N GLY A 176 2.02 -24.28 -5.30
CA GLY A 176 1.03 -25.06 -6.06
C GLY A 176 -0.43 -24.63 -5.88
N ARG A 177 -1.18 -24.61 -7.01
CA ARG A 177 -2.63 -24.35 -7.19
C ARG A 177 -3.31 -23.30 -6.29
N GLY A 178 -2.62 -22.21 -5.97
CA GLY A 178 -3.28 -20.98 -5.53
C GLY A 178 -3.52 -20.07 -6.73
N GLN A 179 -4.76 -19.97 -7.22
CA GLN A 179 -5.14 -18.90 -8.15
C GLN A 179 -4.97 -17.57 -7.41
N ALA A 180 -3.85 -16.87 -7.66
CA ALA A 180 -3.73 -15.46 -7.33
C ALA A 180 -4.75 -14.73 -8.20
N GLN A 181 -5.99 -14.63 -7.71
CA GLN A 181 -6.97 -13.75 -8.34
C GLN A 181 -6.38 -12.34 -8.28
N GLY A 182 -6.09 -11.75 -9.43
CA GLY A 182 -5.55 -10.38 -9.55
C GLY A 182 -6.62 -9.34 -9.20
N LEU A 183 -6.20 -8.10 -8.92
CA LEU A 183 -7.08 -7.00 -8.45
C LEU A 183 -8.39 -6.83 -9.23
N GLY A 184 -8.42 -7.25 -10.50
CA GLY A 184 -9.56 -7.20 -11.41
C GLY A 184 -10.65 -8.27 -11.20
N ALA A 185 -10.48 -9.25 -10.31
CA ALA A 185 -11.45 -10.33 -10.13
C ALA A 185 -12.43 -10.06 -8.98
N GLY A 186 -13.72 -10.30 -9.23
CA GLY A 186 -14.81 -10.24 -8.24
C GLY A 186 -15.33 -8.83 -7.93
N ASP A 187 -16.41 -8.77 -7.14
CA ASP A 187 -17.06 -7.52 -6.74
C ASP A 187 -16.08 -6.55 -6.05
N GLY A 188 -16.21 -5.24 -6.31
CA GLY A 188 -15.33 -4.22 -5.72
C GLY A 188 -13.96 -4.07 -6.41
N ALA A 189 -13.69 -4.80 -7.50
CA ALA A 189 -12.40 -4.77 -8.20
C ALA A 189 -11.99 -3.36 -8.64
N THR A 190 -12.93 -2.60 -9.21
CA THR A 190 -12.65 -1.24 -9.69
C THR A 190 -12.27 -0.31 -8.55
N GLY A 191 -12.97 -0.36 -7.41
CA GLY A 191 -12.59 0.47 -6.26
C GLY A 191 -11.25 0.10 -5.65
N ARG A 192 -10.87 -1.19 -5.65
CA ARG A 192 -9.53 -1.61 -5.21
C ARG A 192 -8.44 -1.06 -6.13
N SER A 193 -8.65 -1.13 -7.44
CA SER A 193 -7.73 -0.56 -8.43
C SER A 193 -7.64 0.96 -8.30
N ILE A 194 -8.75 1.66 -8.09
CA ILE A 194 -8.79 3.11 -7.86
C ILE A 194 -8.07 3.46 -6.55
N ALA A 195 -8.30 2.74 -5.46
CA ALA A 195 -7.64 3.00 -4.18
C ALA A 195 -6.11 2.82 -4.29
N LEU A 196 -5.67 1.75 -4.96
CA LEU A 196 -4.24 1.51 -5.19
C LEU A 196 -3.63 2.58 -6.11
N ALA A 197 -4.27 2.86 -7.24
CA ALA A 197 -3.81 3.90 -8.17
C ALA A 197 -3.78 5.26 -7.49
N GLY A 198 -4.81 5.62 -6.73
CA GLY A 198 -4.89 6.86 -5.97
C GLY A 198 -3.79 6.99 -4.93
N ALA A 199 -3.45 5.90 -4.21
CA ALA A 199 -2.33 5.89 -3.28
C ALA A 199 -0.98 6.12 -3.98
N LEU A 200 -0.75 5.45 -5.10
CA LEU A 200 0.50 5.59 -5.87
C LEU A 200 0.62 6.97 -6.52
N VAL A 201 -0.45 7.43 -7.18
CA VAL A 201 -0.50 8.75 -7.81
C VAL A 201 -0.40 9.84 -6.76
N GLY A 202 -1.08 9.71 -5.62
CA GLY A 202 -0.99 10.68 -4.53
C GLY A 202 0.43 10.79 -3.97
N GLY A 203 1.09 9.66 -3.73
CA GLY A 203 2.51 9.65 -3.33
C GLY A 203 3.43 10.24 -4.39
N LEU A 204 3.20 9.91 -5.67
CA LEU A 204 3.97 10.44 -6.79
C LEU A 204 3.81 11.96 -6.94
N VAL A 205 2.58 12.46 -6.90
CA VAL A 205 2.29 13.89 -6.96
C VAL A 205 2.97 14.62 -5.80
N LEU A 206 2.88 14.08 -4.57
CA LEU A 206 3.57 14.65 -3.43
C LEU A 206 5.09 14.70 -3.64
N ALA A 207 5.70 13.61 -4.11
CA ALA A 207 7.13 13.54 -4.39
C ALA A 207 7.55 14.56 -5.45
N VAL A 208 6.78 14.68 -6.55
CA VAL A 208 7.07 15.59 -7.66
C VAL A 208 6.94 17.06 -7.25
N VAL A 209 5.86 17.42 -6.55
CA VAL A 209 5.61 18.79 -6.09
C VAL A 209 6.73 19.29 -5.16
N LEU A 210 7.32 18.38 -4.37
CA LEU A 210 8.38 18.72 -3.43
C LEU A 210 9.80 18.58 -3.99
N ILE A 211 9.99 18.21 -5.27
CA ILE A 211 11.34 18.16 -5.89
C ILE A 211 12.15 19.47 -5.68
N PRO A 212 11.58 20.69 -5.77
CA PRO A 212 12.35 21.90 -5.57
C PRO A 212 13.02 22.00 -4.19
N THR A 213 12.45 21.38 -3.16
CA THR A 213 13.04 21.38 -1.81
C THR A 213 14.23 20.41 -1.68
N PHE A 214 14.47 19.55 -2.67
CA PHE A 214 15.59 18.61 -2.65
C PHE A 214 16.91 19.31 -2.97
N ALA A 215 16.84 20.42 -3.72
CA ALA A 215 18.02 21.15 -4.18
C ALA A 215 18.95 21.56 -3.03
N SER A 216 18.39 21.96 -1.89
CA SER A 216 19.16 22.30 -0.69
C SER A 216 19.96 21.12 -0.13
N TRP A 217 19.50 19.89 -0.35
CA TRP A 217 20.16 18.66 0.13
C TRP A 217 21.14 18.08 -0.90
N THR A 218 21.01 18.43 -2.18
CA THR A 218 21.87 17.95 -3.27
C THR A 218 22.97 18.92 -3.67
N ALA A 219 22.90 20.18 -3.23
CA ALA A 219 23.93 21.18 -3.53
C ALA A 219 25.28 20.80 -2.88
N HIS A 220 26.36 20.81 -3.68
CA HIS A 220 27.72 20.44 -3.24
C HIS A 220 28.24 21.25 -2.05
N SER A 221 27.70 22.45 -1.79
CA SER A 221 28.13 23.35 -0.72
C SER A 221 27.77 22.86 0.70
N VAL A 222 26.82 21.93 0.85
CA VAL A 222 26.47 21.35 2.18
C VAL A 222 27.62 20.52 2.75
N PHE A 223 28.51 20.01 1.90
CA PHE A 223 29.58 19.09 2.30
C PHE A 223 30.94 19.76 2.47
N LEU A 224 31.15 20.97 1.94
CA LEU A 224 32.39 21.72 2.10
C LEU A 224 32.53 22.39 3.49
N HIS A 225 31.42 22.66 4.20
CA HIS A 225 31.45 23.27 5.54
C HIS A 225 31.85 22.31 6.68
N HIS A 226 32.02 21.01 6.44
CA HIS A 226 32.53 20.07 7.47
C HIS A 226 34.05 19.90 7.48
N HIS A 227 34.79 20.55 6.56
CA HIS A 227 36.25 20.46 6.51
C HIS A 227 36.99 21.64 7.15
N HIS A 228 36.26 22.60 7.75
CA HIS A 228 36.84 23.78 8.38
C HIS A 228 36.39 23.94 9.84
N HIS A 229 36.51 22.89 10.66
CA HIS A 229 36.49 23.02 12.12
C HIS A 229 37.39 21.97 12.75
#